data_AF-A0A2G9MPW8-F1
#
_entry.id   AF-A0A2G9MPW8-F1
#
_cell.length_a   1.000
_cell.length_b   1.000
_cell.length_c   1.000
_cell.angle_alpha   90.00
_cell.angle_beta   90.00
_cell.angle_gamma   90.00
#
_symmetry.space_group_name_H-M   'P 1'
#
loop_
_entity.id
_entity.type
_entity.pdbx_description
1 polymer ?
#
loop_
_entity_poly.entity_id
_entity_poly.type
_entity_poly.pdbx_seq_one_letter_code
_entity_poly.pdbx_strand_id
1 'polypeptide(L)'
;MVNDKTDLIVLAIILFVSVISLLVFSSITGLLIAPEQQNYEPSSCFDSDGGKNYFVKGNVIAGTNRDSDECINANQLKELFCINDALRSEIISCERGCNNDACTRPPVRSQQPSPIQIYSQEQPVYRVSPREPTATVTPTNNPSYTVTTSSPTFRAESRQSQQDNSAQRRRNCINNCESRMRQCANNCEPNPFTQWSCIGRCTNTRENCLNDC
;
A
#
# COMPACT_ATOMS: atom_id res chain seq x y z
N MET A 1 -51.21 -35.73 63.77
CA MET A 1 -52.19 -34.68 64.11
C MET A 1 -51.39 -33.41 64.36
N VAL A 2 -51.26 -32.55 63.35
CA VAL A 2 -50.75 -31.18 63.54
C VAL A 2 -51.90 -30.43 64.18
N ASN A 3 -51.85 -30.27 65.50
CA ASN A 3 -52.92 -29.70 66.32
C ASN A 3 -52.33 -28.63 67.21
N ASP A 4 -51.76 -27.61 66.60
CA ASP A 4 -51.64 -26.33 67.29
C ASP A 4 -51.55 -25.20 66.25
N LYS A 5 -52.28 -24.12 66.51
CA LYS A 5 -52.26 -22.92 65.65
C LYS A 5 -50.85 -22.35 65.51
N THR A 6 -49.98 -22.68 66.46
CA THR A 6 -48.56 -22.34 66.48
C THR A 6 -47.79 -22.97 65.32
N ASP A 7 -48.04 -24.22 64.96
CA ASP A 7 -47.35 -24.90 63.84
C ASP A 7 -47.68 -24.25 62.49
N LEU A 8 -48.94 -23.82 62.31
CA LEU A 8 -49.37 -23.11 61.10
C LEU A 8 -48.71 -21.73 60.98
N ILE A 9 -48.53 -21.03 62.11
CA ILE A 9 -47.86 -19.73 62.16
C ILE A 9 -46.36 -19.88 61.87
N VAL A 10 -45.71 -20.90 62.42
CA VAL A 10 -44.29 -21.16 62.17
C VAL A 10 -44.05 -21.47 60.68
N LEU A 11 -44.89 -22.31 60.07
CA LEU A 11 -44.81 -22.59 58.62
C LEU A 11 -45.05 -21.33 57.78
N ALA A 12 -46.01 -20.49 58.15
CA ALA A 12 -46.27 -19.23 57.45
C ALA A 12 -45.07 -18.26 57.52
N ILE A 13 -44.40 -18.16 58.67
CA ILE A 13 -43.22 -17.31 58.85
C ILE A 13 -42.04 -17.81 58.01
N ILE A 14 -41.78 -19.12 57.99
CA ILE A 14 -40.69 -19.71 57.20
C ILE A 14 -40.90 -19.45 55.69
N LEU A 15 -42.13 -19.62 55.21
CA LEU A 15 -42.47 -19.32 53.82
C LEU A 15 -42.32 -17.82 53.52
N PHE A 16 -42.73 -16.94 54.43
CA PHE A 16 -42.60 -15.50 54.23
C PHE A 16 -41.13 -15.04 54.18
N VAL A 17 -40.28 -15.54 55.08
CA VAL A 17 -38.84 -15.21 55.11
C VAL A 17 -38.11 -15.74 53.89
N SER A 18 -38.44 -16.95 53.43
CA SER A 18 -37.82 -17.51 52.21
C SER A 18 -38.20 -16.73 50.95
N VAL A 19 -39.46 -16.31 50.81
CA VAL A 19 -39.90 -15.47 49.70
C VAL A 19 -39.22 -14.10 49.71
N ILE A 20 -39.12 -13.45 50.87
CA ILE A 20 -38.41 -12.16 51.01
C ILE A 20 -36.94 -12.32 50.65
N SER A 21 -36.29 -13.38 51.10
CA SER A 21 -34.88 -13.63 50.79
C SER A 21 -34.68 -13.77 49.28
N LEU A 22 -35.53 -14.53 48.58
CA LEU A 22 -35.45 -14.67 47.12
C LEU A 22 -35.65 -13.35 46.37
N LEU A 23 -36.57 -12.49 46.81
CA LEU A 23 -36.82 -11.18 46.21
C LEU A 23 -35.65 -10.19 46.45
N VAL A 24 -35.01 -10.27 47.61
CA VAL A 24 -33.82 -9.47 47.92
C VAL A 24 -32.63 -9.97 47.08
N PHE A 25 -32.42 -11.29 46.99
CA PHE A 25 -31.35 -11.88 46.17
C PHE A 25 -31.52 -11.57 44.67
N SER A 26 -32.75 -11.57 44.13
CA SER A 26 -32.99 -11.22 42.72
C SER A 26 -32.78 -9.74 42.40
N SER A 27 -32.89 -8.86 43.40
CA SER A 27 -32.72 -7.41 43.21
C SER A 27 -31.24 -6.99 43.25
N ILE A 28 -30.38 -7.77 43.90
CA ILE A 28 -28.95 -7.45 44.04
C ILE A 28 -28.12 -8.01 42.87
N THR A 29 -28.58 -9.06 42.19
CA THR A 29 -27.87 -9.65 41.04
C THR A 29 -28.03 -8.87 39.74
N GLY A 30 -28.98 -7.93 39.66
CA GLY A 30 -29.29 -7.17 38.44
C GLY A 30 -28.44 -5.91 38.16
N LEU A 31 -27.52 -5.51 39.06
CA LEU A 31 -26.84 -4.20 38.98
C LEU A 31 -25.32 -4.27 38.73
N LEU A 32 -24.69 -5.45 38.68
CA LEU A 32 -23.22 -5.57 38.64
C LEU A 32 -22.63 -6.24 37.38
N ILE A 33 -23.38 -6.35 36.29
CA ILE A 33 -22.80 -6.82 35.02
C ILE A 33 -23.18 -5.85 33.91
N ALA A 34 -22.55 -4.67 33.90
CA ALA A 34 -22.38 -3.96 32.65
C ALA A 34 -21.54 -4.86 31.74
N PRO A 35 -21.97 -5.16 30.49
CA PRO A 35 -21.12 -5.89 29.57
C PRO A 35 -19.86 -5.07 29.34
N GLU A 36 -18.70 -5.66 29.63
CA GLU A 36 -17.42 -5.08 29.29
C GLU A 36 -17.42 -4.83 27.78
N GLN A 37 -17.54 -3.56 27.38
CA GLN A 37 -17.33 -3.12 26.01
C GLN A 37 -15.83 -3.25 25.76
N GLN A 38 -15.36 -4.48 25.49
CA GLN A 38 -14.01 -4.70 25.01
C GLN A 38 -13.94 -4.07 23.62
N ASN A 39 -13.42 -2.85 23.60
CA ASN A 39 -12.95 -2.21 22.39
C ASN A 39 -11.73 -3.03 21.91
N TYR A 40 -12.01 -4.11 21.20
CA TYR A 40 -11.00 -4.85 20.45
C TYR A 40 -10.61 -3.95 19.28
N GLU A 41 -9.77 -2.97 19.56
CA GLU A 41 -8.99 -2.31 18.52
C GLU A 41 -8.24 -3.44 17.81
N PRO A 42 -8.53 -3.72 16.52
CA PRO A 42 -7.75 -4.70 15.79
C PRO A 42 -6.30 -4.27 15.94
N SER A 43 -5.47 -5.12 16.56
CA SER A 43 -4.06 -4.82 16.79
C SER A 43 -3.36 -4.87 15.44
N SER A 44 -3.57 -3.86 14.60
CA SER A 44 -2.93 -3.75 13.31
C SER A 44 -1.44 -3.79 13.55
N CYS A 45 -0.78 -4.80 13.00
CA CYS A 45 0.66 -4.92 13.05
C CYS A 45 1.20 -4.29 11.77
N PHE A 46 2.02 -3.26 11.92
CA PHE A 46 2.71 -2.59 10.82
C PHE A 46 4.20 -2.88 10.90
N ASP A 47 4.79 -3.22 9.76
CA ASP A 47 6.18 -3.56 9.60
C ASP A 47 6.80 -2.73 8.47
N SER A 48 7.88 -2.00 8.76
CA SER A 48 8.42 -1.00 7.84
C SER A 48 9.21 -1.56 6.66
N ASP A 49 9.64 -2.83 6.70
CA ASP A 49 10.44 -3.46 5.66
C ASP A 49 9.68 -4.52 4.81
N GLY A 50 8.41 -4.74 5.15
CA GLY A 50 7.51 -5.63 4.44
C GLY A 50 7.48 -7.09 4.92
N GLY A 51 7.95 -7.39 6.14
CA GLY A 51 7.83 -8.70 6.74
C GLY A 51 9.20 -9.26 7.11
N LYS A 52 9.56 -10.42 6.57
CA LYS A 52 10.89 -11.00 6.80
C LYS A 52 11.89 -10.43 5.79
N ASN A 53 12.63 -9.41 6.18
CA ASN A 53 13.66 -8.77 5.37
C ASN A 53 14.95 -8.50 6.16
N TYR A 54 15.72 -9.57 6.37
CA TYR A 54 16.99 -9.56 7.10
C TYR A 54 18.06 -8.58 6.61
N PHE A 55 17.91 -7.93 5.46
CA PHE A 55 18.91 -7.06 4.85
C PHE A 55 18.54 -5.57 4.89
N VAL A 56 17.40 -5.22 5.51
CA VAL A 56 16.93 -3.85 5.68
C VAL A 56 16.46 -3.75 7.12
N LYS A 57 16.94 -2.76 7.88
CA LYS A 57 16.47 -2.56 9.24
C LYS A 57 14.97 -2.22 9.23
N GLY A 58 14.17 -3.09 9.84
CA GLY A 58 12.74 -2.96 10.08
C GLY A 58 12.40 -2.35 11.45
N ASN A 59 11.21 -1.78 11.52
CA ASN A 59 10.54 -1.36 12.76
C ASN A 59 9.13 -1.94 12.75
N VAL A 60 8.72 -2.50 13.88
CA VAL A 60 7.39 -3.09 14.06
C VAL A 60 6.56 -2.29 15.04
N ILE A 61 5.33 -2.02 14.63
CA ILE A 61 4.30 -1.33 15.40
C ILE A 61 3.12 -2.28 15.57
N ALA A 62 2.88 -2.78 16.79
CA ALA A 62 1.76 -3.69 17.08
C ALA A 62 1.02 -3.23 18.34
N GLY A 63 -0.12 -2.56 18.17
CA GLY A 63 -0.86 -1.93 19.27
C GLY A 63 -0.03 -0.84 19.96
N THR A 64 0.30 -1.01 21.24
CA THR A 64 1.20 -0.11 21.99
C THR A 64 2.67 -0.48 21.87
N ASN A 65 3.00 -1.66 21.34
CA ASN A 65 4.37 -2.11 21.21
C ASN A 65 5.05 -1.40 20.03
N ARG A 66 6.29 -0.95 20.25
CA ARG A 66 7.19 -0.35 19.26
C ARG A 66 8.53 -1.03 19.46
N ASP A 67 8.96 -1.81 18.50
CA ASP A 67 10.24 -2.53 18.56
C ASP A 67 10.87 -2.54 17.15
N SER A 68 12.13 -2.92 17.05
CA SER A 68 12.87 -2.92 15.78
C SER A 68 13.81 -4.10 15.71
N ASP A 69 14.26 -4.42 14.50
CA ASP A 69 15.34 -5.40 14.34
C ASP A 69 16.56 -4.99 15.16
N GLU A 70 17.31 -6.00 15.58
CA GLU A 70 18.46 -5.82 16.45
C GLU A 70 19.56 -6.85 16.18
N CYS A 71 20.79 -6.40 16.03
CA CYS A 71 21.94 -7.30 16.06
C CYS A 71 22.21 -7.78 17.50
N ILE A 72 21.82 -9.01 17.81
CA ILE A 72 22.08 -9.63 19.13
C ILE A 72 23.59 -9.81 19.34
N ASN A 73 24.33 -10.10 18.26
CA ASN A 73 25.78 -10.12 18.24
C ASN A 73 26.29 -9.90 16.81
N ALA A 74 27.61 -10.01 16.62
CA ALA A 74 28.27 -9.76 15.34
C ALA A 74 27.74 -10.60 14.17
N ASN A 75 27.10 -11.75 14.42
CA ASN A 75 26.63 -12.68 13.37
C ASN A 75 25.17 -13.11 13.52
N GLN A 76 24.41 -12.54 14.47
CA GLN A 76 23.00 -12.91 14.68
C GLN A 76 22.11 -11.69 14.70
N LEU A 77 21.05 -11.74 13.90
CA LEU A 77 20.00 -10.75 13.83
C LEU A 77 18.74 -11.29 14.51
N LYS A 78 18.18 -10.51 15.42
CA LYS A 78 16.79 -10.64 15.87
C LYS A 78 15.93 -9.88 14.87
N GLU A 79 15.27 -10.61 14.00
CA GLU A 79 14.27 -10.07 13.08
C GLU A 79 12.94 -9.95 13.82
N LEU A 80 12.27 -8.80 13.72
CA LEU A 80 10.89 -8.63 14.15
C LEU A 80 10.02 -8.34 12.93
N PHE A 81 8.91 -9.07 12.81
CA PHE A 81 8.05 -8.93 11.64
C PHE A 81 6.58 -9.13 11.98
N CYS A 82 5.72 -8.60 11.12
CA CYS A 82 4.26 -8.79 11.22
C CYS A 82 3.80 -9.97 10.36
N ILE A 83 3.01 -10.89 10.93
CA ILE A 83 2.29 -11.91 10.18
C ILE A 83 0.89 -12.11 10.76
N ASN A 84 -0.14 -12.05 9.92
CA ASN A 84 -1.56 -12.14 10.32
C ASN A 84 -1.90 -11.17 11.49
N ASP A 85 -1.52 -9.90 11.35
CA ASP A 85 -1.70 -8.84 12.37
C ASP A 85 -1.04 -9.11 13.74
N ALA A 86 -0.10 -10.05 13.80
CA ALA A 86 0.58 -10.39 15.04
C ALA A 86 2.09 -10.18 14.91
N LEU A 87 2.66 -9.53 15.94
CA LEU A 87 4.11 -9.41 16.10
C LEU A 87 4.73 -10.80 16.26
N ARG A 88 5.78 -11.07 15.50
CA ARG A 88 6.64 -12.25 15.61
C ARG A 88 8.10 -11.82 15.60
N SER A 89 8.95 -12.73 16.07
CA SER A 89 10.39 -12.55 16.00
C SER A 89 11.08 -13.85 15.66
N GLU A 90 12.21 -13.77 14.98
CA GLU A 90 13.11 -14.90 14.76
C GLU A 90 14.57 -14.48 14.90
N ILE A 91 15.43 -15.44 15.28
CA ILE A 91 16.87 -15.23 15.35
C ILE A 91 17.51 -15.96 14.19
N ILE A 92 18.20 -15.23 13.34
CA ILE A 92 18.87 -15.77 12.15
C ILE A 92 20.36 -15.49 12.19
N SER A 93 21.15 -16.36 11.56
CA SER A 93 22.59 -16.19 11.43
C SER A 93 22.92 -15.42 10.14
N CYS A 94 23.57 -14.27 10.27
CA CYS A 94 24.08 -13.48 9.14
C CYS A 94 25.44 -14.03 8.69
N GLU A 95 25.50 -14.65 7.52
CA GLU A 95 26.75 -15.25 6.98
C GLU A 95 27.93 -14.28 6.87
N ARG A 96 27.65 -12.99 6.69
CA ARG A 96 28.67 -11.93 6.53
C ARG A 96 28.66 -10.92 7.67
N GLY A 97 28.01 -11.27 8.77
CA GLY A 97 27.86 -10.42 9.93
C GLY A 97 26.62 -9.54 9.90
N CYS A 98 26.22 -9.13 11.09
CA CYS A 98 25.13 -8.23 11.40
C CYS A 98 25.71 -6.84 11.68
N ASN A 99 25.22 -5.82 10.98
CA ASN A 99 25.67 -4.45 11.15
C ASN A 99 24.51 -3.48 10.91
N ASN A 100 24.40 -2.44 11.75
CA ASN A 100 23.28 -1.49 11.76
C ASN A 100 21.91 -2.18 11.82
N ASP A 101 21.79 -3.20 12.67
CA ASP A 101 20.57 -3.97 12.89
C ASP A 101 19.99 -4.63 11.63
N ALA A 102 20.88 -5.04 10.72
CA ALA A 102 20.54 -5.85 9.55
C ALA A 102 21.72 -6.76 9.16
N CYS A 103 21.45 -7.85 8.46
CA CYS A 103 22.50 -8.65 7.85
C CYS A 103 23.19 -7.91 6.70
N THR A 104 24.51 -8.07 6.64
CA THR A 104 25.31 -7.53 5.55
C THR A 104 25.11 -8.36 4.29
N ARG A 105 24.68 -7.73 3.19
CA ARG A 105 24.59 -8.38 1.88
C ARG A 105 25.97 -8.85 1.41
N PRO A 106 26.05 -9.95 0.63
CA PRO A 106 27.23 -10.22 -0.16
C PRO A 106 27.59 -8.97 -0.98
N PRO A 107 28.89 -8.63 -1.14
CA PRO A 107 29.27 -7.62 -2.09
C PRO A 107 28.65 -8.06 -3.41
N VAL A 108 27.87 -7.17 -4.01
CA VAL A 108 27.43 -7.35 -5.38
C VAL A 108 28.73 -7.53 -6.11
N ARG A 109 29.04 -8.76 -6.56
CA ARG A 109 30.17 -8.98 -7.46
C ARG A 109 29.88 -7.96 -8.54
N SER A 110 30.76 -6.97 -8.68
CA SER A 110 30.72 -6.10 -9.84
C SER A 110 30.71 -7.07 -11.00
N GLN A 111 29.54 -7.29 -11.58
CA GLN A 111 29.44 -8.09 -12.76
C GLN A 111 30.19 -7.23 -13.76
N GLN A 112 31.45 -7.57 -13.97
CA GLN A 112 32.11 -7.36 -15.24
C GLN A 112 31.03 -7.65 -16.28
N PRO A 113 30.62 -6.67 -17.09
CA PRO A 113 29.38 -6.74 -17.87
C PRO A 113 29.41 -8.05 -18.63
N SER A 114 28.60 -9.01 -18.16
CA SER A 114 28.34 -10.21 -18.91
C SER A 114 27.64 -9.74 -20.18
N PRO A 115 27.89 -10.36 -21.35
CA PRO A 115 27.17 -10.01 -22.57
C PRO A 115 25.68 -9.96 -22.23
N ILE A 116 25.07 -8.79 -22.44
CA ILE A 116 23.68 -8.52 -22.09
C ILE A 116 22.85 -9.60 -22.78
N GLN A 117 22.43 -10.63 -22.04
CA GLN A 117 21.35 -11.49 -22.46
C GLN A 117 20.10 -10.67 -22.18
N ILE A 118 19.61 -9.98 -23.21
CA ILE A 118 18.35 -9.26 -23.18
C ILE A 118 17.25 -10.31 -22.96
N TYR A 119 16.96 -10.62 -21.71
CA TYR A 119 15.67 -11.15 -21.31
C TYR A 119 14.81 -9.95 -20.94
N SER A 120 13.93 -9.57 -21.86
CA SER A 120 12.91 -8.54 -21.66
C SER A 120 11.89 -9.02 -20.63
N GLN A 121 12.18 -8.77 -19.36
CA GLN A 121 11.20 -8.82 -18.30
C GLN A 121 10.87 -7.36 -17.96
N GLU A 122 9.90 -6.81 -18.69
CA GLU A 122 9.34 -5.48 -18.44
C GLU A 122 8.59 -5.52 -17.11
N GLN A 123 9.25 -5.16 -16.01
CA GLN A 123 8.53 -4.87 -14.76
C GLN A 123 8.06 -3.40 -14.75
N PRO A 124 6.79 -3.14 -14.44
CA PRO A 124 6.23 -1.80 -14.47
C PRO A 124 6.84 -0.92 -13.37
N VAL A 125 7.53 0.14 -13.79
CA VAL A 125 8.08 1.16 -12.88
C VAL A 125 6.96 2.15 -12.53
N TYR A 126 6.44 2.09 -11.31
CA TYR A 126 5.50 3.08 -10.79
C TYR A 126 6.26 4.30 -10.25
N ARG A 127 5.90 5.50 -10.70
CA ARG A 127 6.34 6.74 -10.04
C ARG A 127 5.23 7.22 -9.12
N VAL A 128 5.53 7.30 -7.84
CA VAL A 128 4.66 7.92 -6.85
C VAL A 128 5.06 9.41 -6.78
N SER A 129 4.20 10.30 -7.25
CA SER A 129 4.38 11.74 -7.05
C SER A 129 3.45 12.18 -5.91
N PRO A 130 3.98 12.71 -4.79
CA PRO A 130 3.13 13.26 -3.74
C PRO A 130 2.32 14.43 -4.31
N ARG A 131 0.99 14.39 -4.21
CA ARG A 131 0.19 15.62 -4.30
C ARG A 131 0.29 16.31 -2.94
N GLU A 132 0.63 17.60 -2.95
CA GLU A 132 0.65 18.40 -1.72
C GLU A 132 -0.71 18.30 -1.01
N PRO A 133 -0.73 18.11 0.33
CA PRO A 133 -1.97 18.05 1.08
C PRO A 133 -2.70 19.40 0.97
N THR A 134 -3.92 19.37 0.44
CA THR A 134 -4.76 20.57 0.34
C THR A 134 -5.49 20.76 1.68
N ALA A 135 -5.10 21.77 2.46
CA ALA A 135 -5.84 22.15 3.66
C ALA A 135 -7.01 23.07 3.27
N THR A 136 -8.24 22.68 3.62
CA THR A 136 -9.40 23.56 3.45
C THR A 136 -9.76 24.17 4.80
N VAL A 137 -9.71 25.50 4.88
CA VAL A 137 -10.12 26.26 6.06
C VAL A 137 -11.55 26.73 5.84
N THR A 138 -12.48 26.23 6.67
CA THR A 138 -13.87 26.68 6.62
C THR A 138 -14.12 27.62 7.79
N PRO A 139 -14.58 28.87 7.56
CA PRO A 139 -14.93 29.78 8.65
C PRO A 139 -16.16 29.26 9.37
N THR A 140 -16.11 29.18 10.70
CA THR A 140 -17.29 28.96 11.53
C THR A 140 -17.73 30.29 12.12
N ASN A 141 -19.04 30.43 12.35
CA ASN A 141 -19.58 31.60 13.02
C ASN A 141 -19.15 31.55 14.49
N ASN A 142 -18.21 32.43 14.90
CA ASN A 142 -17.72 32.66 16.27
C ASN A 142 -16.46 31.86 16.68
N PRO A 143 -15.46 32.53 17.29
CA PRO A 143 -14.09 32.67 16.79
C PRO A 143 -13.33 31.33 16.77
N SER A 144 -13.65 30.49 15.80
CA SER A 144 -13.02 29.19 15.63
C SER A 144 -12.79 28.91 14.15
N TYR A 145 -11.79 28.11 13.85
CA TYR A 145 -11.51 27.63 12.50
C TYR A 145 -11.37 26.12 12.60
N THR A 146 -12.05 25.39 11.72
CA THR A 146 -11.83 23.95 11.60
C THR A 146 -10.89 23.72 10.41
N VAL A 147 -9.70 23.22 10.69
CA VAL A 147 -8.73 22.81 9.67
C VAL A 147 -8.96 21.33 9.40
N THR A 148 -9.44 20.99 8.21
CA THR A 148 -9.60 19.60 7.80
C THR A 148 -8.47 19.25 6.83
N THR A 149 -7.60 18.32 7.22
CA THR A 149 -6.58 17.76 6.34
C THR A 149 -7.10 16.45 5.76
N SER A 150 -7.32 16.39 4.45
CA SER A 150 -7.59 15.11 3.77
C SER A 150 -6.29 14.31 3.72
N SER A 151 -6.33 13.03 4.11
CA SER A 151 -5.21 12.09 3.96
C SER A 151 -4.65 12.15 2.53
N PRO A 152 -3.32 12.08 2.35
CA PRO A 152 -2.71 12.11 1.02
C PRO A 152 -3.25 10.94 0.20
N THR A 153 -3.92 11.25 -0.91
CA THR A 153 -4.36 10.25 -1.88
C THR A 153 -3.21 9.96 -2.83
N PHE A 154 -2.62 8.77 -2.70
CA PHE A 154 -1.61 8.30 -3.64
C PHE A 154 -2.30 7.80 -4.91
N ARG A 155 -2.17 8.56 -6.00
CA ARG A 155 -2.61 8.09 -7.32
C ARG A 155 -1.44 7.36 -7.98
N ALA A 156 -1.50 6.03 -8.02
CA ALA A 156 -0.60 5.24 -8.84
C ALA A 156 -1.04 5.35 -10.31
N GLU A 157 -0.31 6.10 -11.13
CA GLU A 157 -0.48 6.09 -12.58
C GLU A 157 0.57 5.17 -13.19
N SER A 158 0.14 4.15 -13.92
CA SER A 158 1.05 3.26 -14.65
C SER A 158 1.63 4.02 -15.86
N ARG A 159 2.96 3.93 -16.04
CA ARG A 159 3.68 4.54 -17.17
C ARG A 159 3.25 4.01 -18.54
N GLN A 160 2.53 2.90 -18.59
CA GLN A 160 2.02 2.32 -19.82
C GLN A 160 1.25 3.36 -20.65
N SER A 161 0.39 4.17 -20.00
CA SER A 161 -0.39 5.19 -20.71
C SER A 161 0.45 6.32 -21.34
N GLN A 162 1.62 6.65 -20.79
CA GLN A 162 2.49 7.69 -21.35
C GLN A 162 3.40 7.16 -22.45
N GLN A 163 3.89 5.92 -22.33
CA GLN A 163 4.66 5.25 -23.39
C GLN A 163 3.78 4.84 -24.58
N ASP A 164 2.54 4.41 -24.33
CA ASP A 164 1.57 4.14 -25.38
C ASP A 164 1.26 5.43 -26.15
N ASN A 165 1.16 6.58 -25.46
CA ASN A 165 0.97 7.88 -26.10
C ASN A 165 2.17 8.32 -26.95
N SER A 166 3.42 8.06 -26.54
CA SER A 166 4.59 8.41 -27.35
C SER A 166 4.76 7.47 -28.55
N ALA A 167 4.52 6.16 -28.38
CA ALA A 167 4.52 5.19 -29.47
C ALA A 167 3.38 5.45 -30.47
N GLN A 168 2.20 5.84 -29.98
CA GLN A 168 1.06 6.22 -30.83
C GLN A 168 1.33 7.54 -31.58
N ARG A 169 1.93 8.54 -30.92
CA ARG A 169 2.36 9.78 -31.59
C ARG A 169 3.37 9.52 -32.70
N ARG A 170 4.35 8.66 -32.45
CA ARG A 170 5.35 8.29 -33.46
C ARG A 170 4.73 7.56 -34.65
N ARG A 171 3.82 6.61 -34.41
CA ARG A 171 3.05 5.93 -35.48
C ARG A 171 2.21 6.92 -36.30
N ASN A 172 1.54 7.85 -35.64
CA ASN A 172 0.76 8.89 -36.34
C ASN A 172 1.64 9.81 -37.19
N CYS A 173 2.83 10.15 -36.71
CA CYS A 173 3.80 10.96 -37.45
C CYS A 173 4.26 10.24 -38.73
N ILE A 174 4.65 8.95 -38.62
CA ILE A 174 5.07 8.12 -39.76
C ILE A 174 3.94 8.00 -40.80
N ASN A 175 2.71 7.70 -40.36
CA ASN A 175 1.57 7.55 -41.27
C ASN A 175 1.26 8.86 -42.04
N ASN A 176 1.37 10.01 -41.36
CA ASN A 176 1.19 11.32 -42.01
C ASN A 176 2.31 11.58 -43.04
N CYS A 177 3.54 11.22 -42.69
CA CYS A 177 4.68 11.31 -43.59
C CYS A 177 4.49 10.48 -44.87
N GLU A 178 4.04 9.23 -44.73
CA GLU A 178 3.73 8.37 -45.87
C GLU A 178 2.60 8.92 -46.74
N SER A 179 1.56 9.51 -46.13
CA SER A 179 0.47 10.16 -46.87
C SER A 179 0.97 11.32 -47.72
N ARG A 180 1.84 12.18 -47.17
CA ARG A 180 2.46 13.29 -47.92
C ARG A 180 3.35 12.80 -49.06
N MET A 181 4.05 11.69 -48.86
CA MET A 181 4.85 11.05 -49.92
C MET A 181 3.99 10.55 -51.07
N ARG A 182 2.84 9.92 -50.77
CA ARG A 182 1.88 9.47 -51.80
C ARG A 182 1.31 10.67 -52.58
N GLN A 183 1.00 11.77 -51.90
CA GLN A 183 0.55 13.00 -52.58
C GLN A 183 1.64 13.62 -53.46
N CYS A 184 2.90 13.65 -52.98
CA CYS A 184 4.05 14.13 -53.77
C CYS A 184 4.20 13.30 -55.06
N ALA A 185 4.11 11.97 -54.95
CA ALA A 185 4.18 11.06 -56.09
C ALA A 185 3.02 11.25 -57.08
N ASN A 186 1.80 11.45 -56.59
CA ASN A 186 0.62 11.67 -57.44
C ASN A 186 0.65 13.02 -58.18
N ASN A 187 1.34 14.02 -57.62
CA ASN A 187 1.49 15.34 -58.23
C ASN A 187 2.69 15.44 -59.20
N CYS A 188 3.50 14.38 -59.31
CA CYS A 188 4.53 14.29 -60.33
C CYS A 188 3.89 13.84 -61.65
N GLU A 189 3.54 14.80 -62.51
CA GLU A 189 3.08 14.50 -63.87
C GLU A 189 4.11 13.68 -64.67
N PRO A 190 3.66 12.84 -65.62
CA PRO A 190 4.53 12.00 -66.44
C PRO A 190 5.18 12.82 -67.56
N ASN A 191 6.04 13.78 -67.21
CA ASN A 191 6.92 14.42 -68.19
C ASN A 191 8.33 13.80 -68.09
N PRO A 192 8.80 13.09 -69.14
CA PRO A 192 10.07 12.36 -69.10
C PRO A 192 11.30 13.25 -68.91
N PHE A 193 11.19 14.57 -69.08
CA PHE A 193 12.30 15.51 -68.88
C PHE A 193 12.34 16.15 -67.48
N THR A 194 11.29 16.04 -66.67
CA THR A 194 11.24 16.59 -65.29
C THR A 194 11.21 15.52 -64.19
N GLN A 195 11.15 14.25 -64.58
CA GLN A 195 11.00 13.10 -63.68
C GLN A 195 12.10 13.01 -62.60
N TRP A 196 13.36 13.31 -62.96
CA TRP A 196 14.49 13.28 -62.02
C TRP A 196 14.43 14.41 -60.98
N SER A 197 13.88 15.58 -61.33
CA SER A 197 13.73 16.70 -60.39
C SER A 197 12.60 16.46 -59.38
N CYS A 198 11.51 15.80 -59.82
CA CYS A 198 10.37 15.49 -58.95
C CYS A 198 10.73 14.41 -57.91
N ILE A 199 11.41 13.34 -58.35
CA ILE A 199 11.90 12.28 -57.45
C ILE A 199 12.83 12.84 -56.38
N GLY A 200 13.77 13.73 -56.76
CA GLY A 200 14.70 14.37 -55.81
C GLY A 200 14.01 15.27 -54.77
N ARG A 201 12.91 15.95 -55.13
CA ARG A 201 12.13 16.75 -54.16
C ARG A 201 11.34 15.87 -53.19
N CYS A 202 10.76 14.77 -53.67
CA CYS A 202 10.02 13.86 -52.80
C CYS A 202 10.95 13.08 -51.85
N THR A 203 12.16 12.67 -52.28
CA THR A 203 13.13 11.99 -51.39
C THR A 203 13.64 12.91 -50.28
N ASN A 204 13.96 14.16 -50.60
CA ASN A 204 14.40 15.14 -49.59
C ASN A 204 13.27 15.48 -48.60
N THR A 205 12.01 15.44 -49.05
CA THR A 205 10.84 15.58 -48.17
C THR A 205 10.70 14.40 -47.21
N ARG A 206 11.03 13.17 -47.64
CA ARG A 206 10.97 11.97 -46.80
C ARG A 206 11.98 12.01 -45.65
N GLU A 207 13.23 12.38 -45.94
CA GLU A 207 14.30 12.42 -44.94
C GLU A 207 14.02 13.48 -43.87
N ASN A 208 13.64 14.69 -44.28
CA ASN A 208 13.30 15.76 -43.35
C ASN A 208 12.09 15.40 -42.48
N CYS A 209 11.06 14.80 -43.08
CA CYS A 209 9.84 14.43 -42.37
C CYS A 209 10.03 13.27 -41.39
N LEU A 210 10.93 12.32 -41.65
CA LEU A 210 11.25 11.25 -40.70
C LEU A 210 12.18 11.73 -39.57
N ASN A 211 13.02 12.73 -39.83
CA ASN A 211 13.90 13.32 -38.81
C ASN A 211 13.13 14.15 -37.78
N ASP A 212 11.93 14.62 -38.11
CA ASP A 212 11.07 15.43 -37.24
C ASP A 212 10.11 14.61 -36.32
N CYS A 213 10.14 13.26 -36.32
CA CYS A 213 9.09 12.37 -35.72
C CYS A 213 9.32 11.73 -34.31
#